data_AF-A0A5C5X0W8-F1
#
_entry.id   AF-A0A5C5X0W8-F1
#
_cell.length_a   1.000
_cell.length_b   1.000
_cell.length_c   1.000
_cell.angle_alpha   90.00
_cell.angle_beta   90.00
_cell.angle_gamma   90.00
#
_symmetry.space_group_name_H-M   'P 1'
#
loop_
_entity.id
_entity.type
_entity.pdbx_description
1 polymer ?
#
loop_
_entity_poly.entity_id
_entity_poly.type
_entity_poly.pdbx_seq_one_letter_code
_entity_poly.pdbx_strand_id
1 'polypeptide(L)'
;MQEAVIESSDIAPEESPILDALEQFAQFVDEIYDGPRDRAVAWEGNPSRVAIRSVGRVVCKWRHAVKPNRPPSALIVRLARRLPSVLTDVTQHPKRVLQRRRAMEPINRLRELDSTCVRWLTRQPGNTLAEKSGHRRAVLAVQRFESVDTLENRVVFDLLKRCSKLASNYLRQHQARFPKHPWIRMTADFLKLCRRLESLPHLREVSGLPSLPKPNYVLLHETRYKQVWRSYMEVIRQQRRRQHLWIWRHEAFMDMLTVAWMNSASRSCVDRTQRKTAHRFDLRIREIPLRGTFFDWAAPPPIWRISPDRSFYIGPTDSAGQLSSVDDHAGGGTSIVVWEDGKARCTSLSLGLADDQVTVLLQSIQNAEASAQRVAVPLPLIEQPHALDTMHQQWCGS
;
A
#
# COMPACT_ATOMS: atom_id res chain seq x y z
N MET A 1 -17.53 -17.53 4.69
CA MET A 1 -16.80 -16.65 3.75
C MET A 1 -17.82 -16.16 2.75
N GLN A 2 -18.50 -15.05 3.05
CA GLN A 2 -19.38 -14.39 2.09
C GLN A 2 -18.52 -13.39 1.33
N GLU A 3 -18.42 -13.53 0.02
CA GLU A 3 -17.88 -12.48 -0.85
C GLU A 3 -18.88 -11.31 -0.79
N ALA A 4 -18.57 -10.32 0.03
CA ALA A 4 -19.32 -9.07 0.06
C ALA A 4 -19.24 -8.42 -1.32
N VAL A 5 -20.39 -8.07 -1.87
CA VAL A 5 -20.50 -7.25 -3.08
C VAL A 5 -19.79 -5.93 -2.76
N ILE A 6 -18.66 -5.68 -3.41
CA ILE A 6 -17.88 -4.45 -3.25
C ILE A 6 -18.70 -3.32 -3.89
N GLU A 7 -19.21 -2.39 -3.09
CA GLU A 7 -19.91 -1.22 -3.61
C GLU A 7 -18.92 -0.27 -4.31
N SER A 8 -19.38 0.55 -5.25
CA SER A 8 -18.47 1.44 -6.01
C SER A 8 -17.71 2.46 -5.13
N SER A 9 -18.26 2.77 -3.95
CA SER A 9 -17.67 3.59 -2.87
C SER A 9 -16.50 2.90 -2.15
N ASP A 10 -16.41 1.57 -2.22
CA ASP A 10 -15.36 0.79 -1.57
C ASP A 10 -14.08 0.70 -2.41
N ILE A 11 -14.12 1.07 -3.68
CA ILE A 11 -12.92 1.10 -4.54
C ILE A 11 -12.04 2.26 -4.09
N ALA A 12 -10.80 1.94 -3.71
CA ALA A 12 -9.85 2.97 -3.31
C ALA A 12 -9.65 3.98 -4.44
N PRO A 13 -9.91 5.28 -4.20
CA PRO A 13 -9.60 6.31 -5.17
C PRO A 13 -8.11 6.25 -5.45
N GLU A 14 -7.77 6.34 -6.73
CA GLU A 14 -6.38 6.26 -7.16
C GLU A 14 -5.56 7.45 -6.64
N GLU A 15 -6.24 8.56 -6.36
CA GLU A 15 -5.68 9.81 -5.88
C GLU A 15 -6.43 10.22 -4.60
N SER A 16 -5.84 9.92 -3.43
CA SER A 16 -6.35 10.41 -2.14
C SER A 16 -5.19 10.71 -1.20
N PRO A 17 -5.06 11.96 -0.72
CA PRO A 17 -4.01 12.33 0.23
C PRO A 17 -4.14 11.55 1.55
N ILE A 18 -5.37 11.23 1.96
CA ILE A 18 -5.67 10.40 3.12
C ILE A 18 -5.06 9.01 2.95
N LEU A 19 -5.29 8.38 1.80
CA LEU A 19 -4.78 7.04 1.53
C LEU A 19 -3.24 7.01 1.48
N ASP A 20 -2.61 8.07 1.00
CA ASP A 20 -1.15 8.20 1.00
C ASP A 20 -0.59 8.39 2.41
N ALA A 21 -1.28 9.15 3.28
CA ALA A 21 -0.93 9.27 4.69
C ALA A 21 -1.09 7.93 5.42
N LEU A 22 -2.20 7.22 5.20
CA LEU A 22 -2.44 5.89 5.76
C LEU A 22 -1.43 4.86 5.25
N GLU A 23 -0.99 4.94 4.00
CA GLU A 23 0.06 4.07 3.50
C GLU A 23 1.41 4.36 4.14
N GLN A 24 1.78 5.63 4.33
CA GLN A 24 2.98 6.01 5.07
C GLN A 24 2.92 5.52 6.52
N PHE A 25 1.75 5.62 7.15
CA PHE A 25 1.50 5.07 8.47
C PHE A 25 1.68 3.55 8.50
N ALA A 26 1.11 2.83 7.54
CA ALA A 26 1.28 1.38 7.44
C ALA A 26 2.76 0.97 7.22
N GLN A 27 3.52 1.72 6.40
CA GLN A 27 4.97 1.50 6.24
C GLN A 27 5.72 1.78 7.55
N PHE A 28 5.33 2.82 8.29
CA PHE A 28 5.87 3.11 9.60
C PHE A 28 5.65 1.94 10.58
N VAL A 29 4.44 1.36 10.58
CA VAL A 29 4.09 0.19 11.40
C VAL A 29 4.89 -1.05 11.00
N ASP A 30 4.98 -1.37 9.71
CA ASP A 30 5.77 -2.52 9.20
C ASP A 30 7.23 -2.44 9.68
N GLU A 31 7.85 -1.28 9.52
CA GLU A 31 9.23 -1.08 9.96
C GLU A 31 9.38 -1.13 11.50
N ILE A 32 8.32 -0.86 12.29
CA ILE A 32 8.34 -1.09 13.76
C ILE A 32 8.25 -2.59 14.05
N TYR A 33 7.39 -3.27 13.31
CA TYR A 33 7.19 -4.72 13.40
C TYR A 33 8.50 -5.46 13.07
N ASP A 34 9.17 -5.10 11.97
CA ASP A 34 10.40 -5.73 11.47
C ASP A 34 11.70 -5.20 12.11
N GLY A 35 11.67 -4.03 12.76
CA GLY A 35 12.88 -3.29 13.15
C GLY A 35 13.84 -4.06 14.07
N PRO A 36 15.18 -3.96 13.86
CA PRO A 36 16.18 -4.73 14.60
C PRO A 36 16.15 -4.47 16.11
N ARG A 37 16.60 -5.46 16.89
CA ARG A 37 16.50 -5.52 18.36
C ARG A 37 17.63 -4.80 19.10
N ASP A 38 18.44 -3.99 18.42
CA ASP A 38 19.71 -3.46 18.95
C ASP A 38 19.60 -2.64 20.25
N ARG A 39 18.39 -2.23 20.66
CA ARG A 39 18.06 -1.67 21.98
C ARG A 39 16.70 -2.15 22.50
N ALA A 40 16.30 -3.36 22.13
CA ALA A 40 15.05 -3.96 22.60
C ALA A 40 15.11 -4.14 24.12
N VAL A 41 14.05 -3.73 24.82
CA VAL A 41 13.84 -4.16 26.22
C VAL A 41 13.72 -5.69 26.21
N ALA A 42 14.21 -6.38 27.25
CA ALA A 42 14.37 -7.84 27.28
C ALA A 42 13.12 -8.65 26.89
N TRP A 43 11.92 -8.08 27.06
CA TRP A 43 10.63 -8.70 26.72
C TRP A 43 10.09 -8.39 25.30
N GLU A 44 10.73 -7.49 24.52
CA GLU A 44 10.24 -7.16 23.17
C GLU A 44 10.52 -8.33 22.22
N GLY A 45 9.46 -8.84 21.59
CA GLY A 45 9.53 -10.04 20.76
C GLY A 45 8.57 -10.00 19.59
N ASN A 46 8.58 -11.04 18.77
CA ASN A 46 7.54 -11.29 17.78
C ASN A 46 6.91 -12.68 18.02
N PRO A 47 6.19 -12.86 19.15
CA PRO A 47 5.43 -14.08 19.36
C PRO A 47 4.30 -14.18 18.32
N SER A 48 4.38 -15.17 17.43
CA SER A 48 3.24 -15.65 16.65
C SER A 48 2.44 -14.57 15.89
N ARG A 49 3.05 -13.89 14.92
CA ARG A 49 2.45 -12.82 14.07
C ARG A 49 2.03 -11.55 14.81
N VAL A 50 2.44 -11.40 16.07
CA VAL A 50 2.25 -10.20 16.88
C VAL A 50 3.60 -9.77 17.41
N ALA A 51 4.00 -8.54 17.09
CA ALA A 51 5.16 -7.90 17.67
C ALA A 51 4.78 -7.15 18.95
N ILE A 52 5.54 -7.36 20.03
CA ILE A 52 5.41 -6.59 21.26
C ILE A 52 6.50 -5.52 21.29
N ARG A 53 6.11 -4.25 21.39
CA ARG A 53 7.01 -3.09 21.35
C ARG A 53 6.62 -2.07 22.41
N SER A 54 7.61 -1.48 23.06
CA SER A 54 7.36 -0.41 24.03
C SER A 54 6.78 0.84 23.36
N VAL A 55 5.84 1.54 24.03
CA VAL A 55 5.27 2.81 23.56
C VAL A 55 6.38 3.85 23.32
N GLY A 56 7.40 3.87 24.17
CA GLY A 56 8.56 4.74 24.01
C GLY A 56 9.28 4.53 22.67
N ARG A 57 9.40 3.28 22.21
CA ARG A 57 10.00 2.95 20.91
C ARG A 57 9.11 3.42 19.76
N VAL A 58 7.81 3.19 19.84
CA VAL A 58 6.83 3.61 18.81
C VAL A 58 6.85 5.13 18.67
N VAL A 59 6.73 5.86 19.78
CA VAL A 59 6.75 7.33 19.82
C VAL A 59 8.12 7.89 19.39
N CYS A 60 9.23 7.29 19.86
CA CYS A 60 10.56 7.71 19.44
C CYS A 60 10.72 7.55 17.93
N LYS A 61 10.28 6.42 17.37
CA LYS A 61 10.35 6.20 15.93
C LYS A 61 9.41 7.12 15.16
N TRP A 62 8.20 7.39 15.67
CA TRP A 62 7.25 8.35 15.08
C TRP A 62 7.90 9.72 14.88
N ARG A 63 8.62 10.22 15.90
CA ARG A 63 9.37 11.48 15.83
C ARG A 63 10.42 11.51 14.72
N HIS A 64 10.97 10.35 14.35
CA HIS A 64 12.02 10.23 13.33
C HIS A 64 11.51 9.66 12.01
N ALA A 65 10.21 9.34 11.90
CA ALA A 65 9.60 8.73 10.73
C ALA A 65 9.55 9.74 9.57
N VAL A 66 9.13 10.98 9.87
CA VAL A 66 9.13 12.09 8.92
C VAL A 66 10.45 12.84 9.04
N LYS A 67 11.32 12.69 8.04
CA LYS A 67 12.56 13.47 7.95
C LYS A 67 12.32 14.66 7.00
N PRO A 68 12.44 15.92 7.47
CA PRO A 68 12.05 17.09 6.68
C PRO A 68 12.88 17.27 5.40
N ASN A 69 14.07 16.67 5.34
CA ASN A 69 15.04 16.87 4.25
C ASN A 69 15.09 15.70 3.26
N ARG A 70 14.23 14.67 3.39
CA ARG A 70 14.19 13.57 2.41
C ARG A 70 12.75 13.16 2.10
N PRO A 71 12.44 12.80 0.84
CA PRO A 71 11.16 12.17 0.51
C PRO A 71 11.08 10.76 1.11
N PRO A 72 9.88 10.18 1.26
CA PRO A 72 9.72 8.82 1.79
C PRO A 72 10.30 7.77 0.83
N SER A 73 10.84 6.68 1.37
CA SER A 73 11.38 5.55 0.59
C SER A 73 10.27 4.62 0.12
N ALA A 74 9.42 5.10 -0.78
CA ALA A 74 8.29 4.34 -1.33
C ALA A 74 8.74 3.12 -2.15
N LEU A 75 7.83 2.17 -2.38
CA LEU A 75 8.09 0.97 -3.20
C LEU A 75 8.70 1.35 -4.56
N ILE A 76 8.15 2.37 -5.21
CA ILE A 76 8.61 2.79 -6.54
C ILE A 76 10.08 3.24 -6.57
N VAL A 77 10.57 3.88 -5.50
CA VAL A 77 11.98 4.28 -5.39
C VAL A 77 12.88 3.04 -5.33
N ARG A 78 12.45 1.99 -4.61
CA ARG A 78 13.18 0.71 -4.55
C ARG A 78 13.15 0.00 -5.90
N LEU A 79 12.01 0.01 -6.59
CA LEU A 79 11.86 -0.55 -7.94
C LEU A 79 12.75 0.17 -8.96
N ALA A 80 12.74 1.51 -8.94
CA ALA A 80 13.54 2.36 -9.82
C ALA A 80 15.05 2.12 -9.69
N ARG A 81 15.52 1.66 -8.51
CA ARG A 81 16.92 1.30 -8.30
C ARG A 81 17.31 -0.04 -8.95
N ARG A 82 16.41 -1.03 -8.97
CA ARG A 82 16.76 -2.43 -9.28
C ARG A 82 16.24 -2.94 -10.63
N LEU A 83 15.14 -2.39 -11.12
CA LEU A 83 14.47 -2.86 -12.34
C LEU A 83 14.96 -2.28 -13.69
N PRO A 84 15.63 -1.12 -13.79
CA PRO A 84 15.94 -0.53 -15.10
C PRO A 84 16.65 -1.47 -16.09
N SER A 85 17.67 -2.19 -15.64
CA SER A 85 18.43 -3.13 -16.48
C SER A 85 17.55 -4.31 -16.91
N VAL A 86 16.93 -4.99 -15.93
CA VAL A 86 16.11 -6.17 -16.17
C VAL A 86 14.94 -5.87 -17.12
N LEU A 87 14.25 -4.75 -16.94
CA LEU A 87 13.16 -4.37 -17.82
C LEU A 87 13.65 -4.05 -19.23
N THR A 88 14.81 -3.41 -19.37
CA THR A 88 15.41 -3.17 -20.68
C THR A 88 15.75 -4.48 -21.38
N ASP A 89 16.39 -5.41 -20.67
CA ASP A 89 16.81 -6.70 -21.24
C ASP A 89 15.61 -7.56 -21.68
N VAL A 90 14.57 -7.64 -20.84
CA VAL A 90 13.37 -8.43 -21.12
C VAL A 90 12.54 -7.81 -22.25
N THR A 91 12.51 -6.49 -22.36
CA THR A 91 11.74 -5.82 -23.42
C THR A 91 12.47 -5.77 -24.76
N GLN A 92 13.81 -5.73 -24.76
CA GLN A 92 14.61 -5.84 -25.99
C GLN A 92 14.67 -7.27 -26.52
N HIS A 93 14.70 -8.25 -25.62
CA HIS A 93 14.74 -9.68 -25.95
C HIS A 93 13.54 -10.41 -25.31
N PRO A 94 12.31 -10.10 -25.75
CA PRO A 94 11.12 -10.71 -25.18
C PRO A 94 11.08 -12.19 -25.55
N LYS A 95 10.53 -13.01 -24.65
CA LYS A 95 10.28 -14.41 -24.93
C LYS A 95 9.35 -14.55 -26.13
N ARG A 96 9.75 -15.34 -27.12
CA ARG A 96 8.95 -15.68 -28.29
C ARG A 96 8.55 -17.15 -28.21
N VAL A 97 7.32 -17.45 -28.60
CA VAL A 97 6.82 -18.82 -28.71
C VAL A 97 6.34 -19.02 -30.14
N LEU A 98 6.79 -20.11 -30.75
CA LEU A 98 6.32 -20.49 -32.07
C LEU A 98 4.88 -20.98 -31.96
N GLN A 99 3.95 -20.23 -32.51
CA GLN A 99 2.55 -20.60 -32.56
C GLN A 99 2.17 -21.12 -33.95
N ARG A 100 1.13 -21.95 -33.98
CA ARG A 100 0.53 -22.46 -35.21
C ARG A 100 -0.88 -21.88 -35.36
N ARG A 101 -1.19 -21.37 -36.54
CA ARG A 101 -2.56 -21.03 -36.94
C ARG A 101 -2.89 -21.67 -38.28
N ARG A 102 -4.17 -21.91 -38.54
CA ARG A 102 -4.62 -22.36 -39.84
C ARG A 102 -5.05 -21.15 -40.66
N ALA A 103 -4.43 -20.94 -41.81
CA ALA A 103 -4.71 -19.83 -42.69
C ALA A 103 -4.69 -20.32 -44.14
N MET A 104 -5.35 -19.59 -45.03
CA MET A 104 -5.26 -19.85 -46.47
C MET A 104 -3.87 -19.43 -46.95
N GLU A 105 -3.09 -20.39 -47.44
CA GLU A 105 -1.77 -20.16 -48.03
C GLU A 105 -1.83 -20.52 -49.53
N PRO A 106 -1.18 -19.74 -50.40
CA PRO A 106 -1.06 -20.10 -51.80
C PRO A 106 -0.29 -21.43 -51.93
N ILE A 107 -0.66 -22.25 -52.91
CA ILE A 107 -0.09 -23.60 -53.09
C ILE A 107 1.44 -23.57 -53.14
N ASN A 108 2.04 -22.54 -53.74
CA ASN A 108 3.48 -22.40 -53.86
C ASN A 108 4.22 -22.13 -52.52
N ARG A 109 3.51 -21.72 -51.47
CA ARG A 109 4.06 -21.50 -50.11
C ARG A 109 3.59 -22.56 -49.11
N LEU A 110 2.89 -23.59 -49.59
CA LEU A 110 2.42 -24.68 -48.76
C LEU A 110 3.61 -25.46 -48.19
N ARG A 111 3.73 -25.50 -46.85
CA ARG A 111 4.80 -26.24 -46.15
C ARG A 111 4.29 -27.41 -45.33
N GLU A 112 3.15 -27.25 -44.66
CA GLU A 112 2.63 -28.21 -43.69
C GLU A 112 1.10 -28.28 -43.76
N LEU A 113 0.57 -29.50 -43.75
CA LEU A 113 -0.86 -29.81 -43.65
C LEU A 113 -1.09 -30.69 -42.43
N ASP A 114 -2.04 -30.32 -41.58
CA ASP A 114 -2.52 -31.21 -40.52
C ASP A 114 -3.80 -31.95 -40.93
N SER A 115 -4.27 -32.86 -40.08
CA SER A 115 -5.50 -33.64 -40.34
C SER A 115 -6.74 -32.78 -40.58
N THR A 116 -6.79 -31.56 -40.03
CA THR A 116 -7.90 -30.63 -40.23
C THR A 116 -7.81 -29.96 -41.59
N CYS A 117 -6.60 -29.53 -42.00
CA CYS A 117 -6.31 -29.02 -43.32
C CYS A 117 -6.62 -30.06 -44.41
N VAL A 118 -6.22 -31.32 -44.20
CA VAL A 118 -6.54 -32.43 -45.13
C VAL A 118 -8.05 -32.65 -45.21
N ARG A 119 -8.77 -32.67 -44.08
CA ARG A 119 -10.23 -32.81 -44.07
C ARG A 119 -10.95 -31.64 -44.75
N TRP A 120 -10.40 -30.43 -44.62
CA TRP A 120 -10.92 -29.28 -45.36
C TRP A 120 -10.69 -29.44 -46.86
N LEU A 121 -9.51 -29.93 -47.27
CA LEU A 121 -9.13 -30.15 -48.65
C LEU A 121 -9.94 -31.28 -49.32
N THR A 122 -10.30 -32.34 -48.60
CA THR A 122 -11.16 -33.42 -49.14
C THR A 122 -12.57 -32.95 -49.46
N ARG A 123 -13.06 -31.92 -48.76
CA ARG A 123 -14.38 -31.29 -48.98
C ARG A 123 -14.38 -30.28 -50.13
N GLN A 124 -13.22 -29.87 -50.64
CA GLN A 124 -13.17 -28.95 -51.78
C GLN A 124 -13.47 -29.69 -53.09
N PRO A 125 -14.25 -29.08 -54.00
CA PRO A 125 -14.53 -29.66 -55.31
C PRO A 125 -13.25 -29.76 -56.15
N GLY A 126 -13.20 -30.77 -57.03
CA GLY A 126 -12.05 -31.04 -57.89
C GLY A 126 -11.27 -32.30 -57.49
N ASN A 127 -10.48 -32.81 -58.42
CA ASN A 127 -9.65 -34.01 -58.24
C ASN A 127 -8.19 -33.66 -57.98
N THR A 128 -7.70 -32.55 -58.54
CA THR A 128 -6.31 -32.09 -58.36
C THR A 128 -6.19 -31.05 -57.25
N LEU A 129 -5.00 -30.91 -56.65
CA LEU A 129 -4.73 -29.86 -55.64
C LEU A 129 -4.97 -28.45 -56.22
N ALA A 130 -4.66 -28.27 -57.52
CA ALA A 130 -4.90 -27.02 -58.23
C ALA A 130 -6.40 -26.73 -58.37
N GLU A 131 -7.22 -27.71 -58.75
CA GLU A 131 -8.68 -27.55 -58.81
C GLU A 131 -9.27 -27.26 -57.43
N LYS A 132 -8.83 -28.01 -56.40
CA LYS A 132 -9.29 -27.87 -55.01
C LYS A 132 -8.95 -26.53 -54.37
N SER A 133 -7.95 -25.83 -54.90
CA SER A 133 -7.53 -24.50 -54.41
C SER A 133 -8.36 -23.34 -54.97
N GLY A 134 -9.27 -23.63 -55.90
CA GLY A 134 -10.16 -22.68 -56.53
C GLY A 134 -9.45 -21.52 -57.24
N HIS A 135 -10.20 -20.45 -57.54
CA HIS A 135 -9.68 -19.28 -58.26
C HIS A 135 -8.51 -18.59 -57.53
N ARG A 136 -8.50 -18.59 -56.20
CA ARG A 136 -7.46 -17.93 -55.40
C ARG A 136 -6.16 -18.74 -55.30
N ARG A 137 -6.14 -19.97 -55.82
CA ARG A 137 -5.00 -20.90 -55.77
C ARG A 137 -4.41 -21.05 -54.37
N ALA A 138 -5.29 -21.04 -53.35
CA ALA A 138 -4.92 -21.10 -51.95
C ALA A 138 -5.62 -22.27 -51.26
N VAL A 139 -4.93 -22.87 -50.29
CA VAL A 139 -5.40 -24.03 -49.54
C VAL A 139 -5.24 -23.73 -48.05
N LEU A 140 -6.13 -24.27 -47.22
CA LEU A 140 -6.00 -24.17 -45.78
C LEU A 140 -4.75 -24.93 -45.32
N ALA A 141 -3.76 -24.22 -44.78
CA ALA A 141 -2.48 -24.77 -44.37
C ALA A 141 -2.14 -24.38 -42.93
N VAL A 142 -1.21 -25.11 -42.33
CA VAL A 142 -0.65 -24.75 -41.02
C VAL A 142 0.45 -23.71 -41.24
N GLN A 143 0.23 -22.49 -40.74
CA GLN A 143 1.19 -21.42 -40.73
C GLN A 143 1.83 -21.32 -39.34
N ARG A 144 3.17 -21.40 -39.28
CA ARG A 144 3.94 -21.17 -38.06
C ARG A 144 4.42 -19.72 -38.03
N PHE A 145 4.21 -19.04 -36.92
CA PHE A 145 4.66 -17.66 -36.71
C PHE A 145 5.16 -17.49 -35.28
N GLU A 146 6.13 -16.59 -35.10
CA GLU A 146 6.61 -16.23 -33.76
C GLU A 146 5.61 -15.29 -33.11
N SER A 147 5.12 -15.65 -31.93
CA SER A 147 4.29 -14.78 -31.10
C SER A 147 5.06 -14.32 -29.87
N VAL A 148 5.00 -13.01 -29.62
CA VAL A 148 5.46 -12.38 -28.38
C VAL A 148 4.37 -12.35 -27.31
N ASP A 149 3.14 -12.75 -27.64
CA ASP A 149 2.00 -12.71 -26.73
C ASP A 149 2.01 -13.90 -25.76
N THR A 150 2.99 -13.88 -24.85
CA THR A 150 3.21 -14.88 -23.81
C THR A 150 2.78 -14.33 -22.46
N LEU A 151 2.33 -15.19 -21.54
CA LEU A 151 1.91 -14.77 -20.20
C LEU A 151 2.97 -13.92 -19.49
N GLU A 152 4.24 -14.27 -19.67
CA GLU A 152 5.37 -13.60 -19.06
C GLU A 152 5.55 -12.17 -19.60
N ASN A 153 5.42 -11.99 -20.92
CA ASN A 153 5.48 -10.67 -21.53
C ASN A 153 4.25 -9.83 -21.15
N ARG A 154 3.07 -10.44 -21.01
CA ARG A 154 1.86 -9.75 -20.51
C ARG A 154 2.09 -9.22 -19.09
N VAL A 155 2.73 -10.00 -18.21
CA VAL A 155 3.12 -9.57 -16.86
C VAL A 155 4.11 -8.41 -16.90
N VAL A 156 5.13 -8.46 -17.76
CA VAL A 156 6.07 -7.34 -17.94
C VAL A 156 5.35 -6.07 -18.35
N PHE A 157 4.43 -6.17 -19.31
CA PHE A 157 3.68 -5.03 -19.81
C PHE A 157 2.73 -4.43 -18.76
N ASP A 158 2.01 -5.26 -18.01
CA ASP A 158 1.16 -4.80 -16.90
C ASP A 158 2.01 -4.18 -15.78
N LEU A 159 3.17 -4.76 -15.47
CA LEU A 159 4.12 -4.19 -14.50
C LEU A 159 4.60 -2.80 -14.95
N LEU A 160 4.99 -2.63 -16.21
CA LEU A 160 5.45 -1.34 -16.75
C LEU A 160 4.39 -0.26 -16.54
N LYS A 161 3.14 -0.53 -16.94
CA LYS A 161 2.01 0.40 -16.77
C LYS A 161 1.80 0.80 -15.30
N ARG A 162 1.81 -0.19 -14.39
CA ARG A 162 1.66 0.06 -12.96
C ARG A 162 2.82 0.87 -12.40
N CYS A 163 4.05 0.56 -12.80
CA CYS A 163 5.25 1.31 -12.40
C CYS A 163 5.21 2.75 -12.92
N SER A 164 4.83 2.99 -14.17
CA SER A 164 4.66 4.32 -14.76
C SER A 164 3.65 5.15 -13.97
N LYS A 165 2.53 4.54 -13.57
CA LYS A 165 1.52 5.19 -12.73
C LYS A 165 2.04 5.53 -11.34
N LEU A 166 2.63 4.56 -10.64
CA LEU A 166 3.21 4.77 -9.31
C LEU A 166 4.31 5.82 -9.31
N ALA A 167 5.18 5.84 -10.33
CA ALA A 167 6.23 6.84 -10.46
C ALA A 167 5.67 8.23 -10.73
N SER A 168 4.64 8.34 -11.58
CA SER A 168 3.98 9.63 -11.84
C SER A 168 3.33 10.20 -10.58
N ASN A 169 2.65 9.36 -9.80
CA ASN A 169 2.02 9.77 -8.54
C ASN A 169 3.06 10.21 -7.50
N TYR A 170 4.13 9.42 -7.32
CA TYR A 170 5.21 9.75 -6.40
C TYR A 170 5.91 11.07 -6.74
N LEU A 171 6.19 11.31 -8.03
CA LEU A 171 6.78 12.57 -8.47
C LEU A 171 5.84 13.74 -8.24
N ARG A 172 4.55 13.60 -8.58
CA ARG A 172 3.55 14.66 -8.32
C ARG A 172 3.53 15.07 -6.85
N GLN A 173 3.60 14.12 -5.93
CA GLN A 173 3.52 14.36 -4.49
C GLN A 173 4.79 14.96 -3.89
N HIS A 174 5.97 14.59 -4.40
CA HIS A 174 7.24 14.88 -3.71
C HIS A 174 8.22 15.74 -4.51
N GLN A 175 8.05 15.89 -5.81
CA GLN A 175 9.00 16.61 -6.66
C GLN A 175 9.06 18.11 -6.32
N ALA A 176 7.92 18.74 -5.99
CA ALA A 176 7.89 20.16 -5.61
C ALA A 176 8.68 20.42 -4.32
N ARG A 177 8.56 19.53 -3.33
CA ARG A 177 9.21 19.64 -2.02
C ARG A 177 10.68 19.22 -2.05
N PHE A 178 11.04 18.24 -2.89
CA PHE A 178 12.37 17.63 -2.92
C PHE A 178 13.03 17.61 -4.31
N PRO A 179 13.05 18.72 -5.07
CA PRO A 179 13.38 18.71 -6.50
C PRO A 179 14.79 18.20 -6.81
N LYS A 180 15.76 18.44 -5.90
CA LYS A 180 17.17 18.06 -6.08
C LYS A 180 17.53 16.71 -5.47
N HIS A 181 16.57 16.00 -4.86
CA HIS A 181 16.89 14.76 -4.14
C HIS A 181 17.14 13.60 -5.13
N PRO A 182 18.17 12.75 -4.92
CA PRO A 182 18.51 11.66 -5.83
C PRO A 182 17.35 10.69 -6.11
N TRP A 183 16.48 10.44 -5.13
CA TRP A 183 15.31 9.56 -5.31
C TRP A 183 14.27 10.13 -6.28
N ILE A 184 14.10 11.46 -6.32
CA ILE A 184 13.19 12.11 -7.27
C ILE A 184 13.76 11.96 -8.68
N ARG A 185 15.05 12.28 -8.88
CA ARG A 185 15.72 12.12 -10.18
C ARG A 185 15.66 10.67 -10.67
N MET A 186 16.01 9.70 -9.82
CA MET A 186 15.98 8.28 -10.15
C MET A 186 14.57 7.81 -10.53
N THR A 187 13.54 8.26 -9.81
CA THR A 187 12.15 7.92 -10.13
C THR A 187 11.68 8.56 -11.45
N ALA A 188 12.12 9.80 -11.72
CA ALA A 188 11.83 10.48 -12.99
C ALA A 188 12.49 9.79 -14.18
N ASP A 189 13.75 9.39 -14.04
CA ASP A 189 14.47 8.65 -15.08
C ASP A 189 13.83 7.26 -15.31
N PHE A 190 13.41 6.60 -14.23
CA PHE A 190 12.67 5.34 -14.31
C PHE A 190 11.31 5.50 -15.01
N LEU A 191 10.56 6.56 -14.71
CA LEU A 191 9.30 6.86 -15.41
C LEU A 191 9.51 7.06 -16.91
N LYS A 192 10.53 7.82 -17.31
CA LYS A 192 10.89 8.01 -18.72
C LYS A 192 11.23 6.68 -19.38
N LEU A 193 12.01 5.83 -18.70
CA LEU A 193 12.33 4.48 -19.17
C LEU A 193 11.07 3.65 -19.38
N CYS A 194 10.17 3.57 -18.38
CA CYS A 194 8.94 2.78 -18.50
C CYS A 194 8.08 3.24 -19.67
N ARG A 195 7.85 4.55 -19.82
CA ARG A 195 7.09 5.11 -20.97
C ARG A 195 7.74 4.80 -22.32
N ARG A 196 9.07 4.88 -22.40
CA ARG A 196 9.82 4.49 -23.61
C ARG A 196 9.61 3.01 -23.92
N LEU A 197 9.74 2.13 -22.93
CA LEU A 197 9.55 0.69 -23.12
C LEU A 197 8.10 0.36 -23.51
N GLU A 198 7.09 0.95 -22.86
CA GLU A 198 5.68 0.80 -23.22
C GLU A 198 5.37 1.19 -24.67
N SER A 199 6.14 2.14 -25.22
CA SER A 199 5.94 2.60 -26.61
C SER A 199 6.50 1.66 -27.68
N LEU A 200 7.25 0.61 -27.31
CA LEU A 200 7.88 -0.31 -28.25
C LEU A 200 6.83 -1.05 -29.12
N PRO A 201 7.01 -1.12 -30.45
CA PRO A 201 5.99 -1.68 -31.36
C PRO A 201 5.59 -3.13 -31.04
N HIS A 202 6.57 -3.99 -30.80
CA HIS A 202 6.32 -5.41 -30.51
C HIS A 202 5.64 -5.66 -29.16
N LEU A 203 5.69 -4.69 -28.23
CA LEU A 203 4.95 -4.80 -26.96
C LEU A 203 3.49 -4.40 -27.11
N ARG A 204 3.12 -3.68 -28.18
CA ARG A 204 1.70 -3.38 -28.48
C ARG A 204 0.93 -4.62 -28.94
N GLU A 205 1.63 -5.63 -29.46
CA GLU A 205 1.05 -6.93 -29.83
C GLU A 205 0.71 -7.80 -28.61
N VAL A 206 1.26 -7.47 -27.43
CA VAL A 206 1.04 -8.22 -26.20
C VAL A 206 -0.31 -7.84 -25.59
N SER A 207 -1.16 -8.84 -25.37
CA SER A 207 -2.50 -8.63 -24.84
C SER A 207 -2.47 -8.20 -23.36
N GLY A 208 -3.52 -7.52 -22.89
CA GLY A 208 -3.70 -7.24 -21.46
C GLY A 208 -3.87 -8.51 -20.62
N LEU A 209 -3.58 -8.41 -19.32
CA LEU A 209 -3.91 -9.46 -18.35
C LEU A 209 -5.38 -9.31 -17.92
N PRO A 210 -6.23 -10.33 -18.13
CA PRO A 210 -7.64 -10.27 -17.75
C PRO A 210 -7.85 -10.43 -16.23
N SER A 211 -6.96 -11.16 -15.57
CA SER A 211 -7.01 -11.43 -14.14
C SER A 211 -5.61 -11.67 -13.59
N LEU A 212 -5.48 -11.81 -12.27
CA LEU A 212 -4.19 -12.09 -11.65
C LEU A 212 -3.64 -13.42 -12.16
N PRO A 213 -2.48 -13.43 -12.83
CA PRO A 213 -1.98 -14.65 -13.46
C PRO A 213 -1.42 -15.61 -12.42
N LYS A 214 -1.56 -16.92 -12.68
CA LYS A 214 -0.84 -17.96 -11.92
C LYS A 214 0.60 -18.03 -12.45
N PRO A 215 1.62 -18.10 -11.57
CA PRO A 215 3.01 -18.17 -12.00
C PRO A 215 3.27 -19.48 -12.75
N ASN A 216 4.00 -19.38 -13.87
CA ASN A 216 4.50 -20.53 -14.61
C ASN A 216 5.99 -20.75 -14.33
N TYR A 217 6.56 -21.83 -14.87
CA TYR A 217 7.96 -22.18 -14.65
C TYR A 217 8.93 -21.04 -15.01
N VAL A 218 8.67 -20.30 -16.09
CA VAL A 218 9.55 -19.22 -16.54
C VAL A 218 9.51 -18.03 -15.57
N LEU A 219 8.33 -17.64 -15.07
CA LEU A 219 8.19 -16.61 -14.05
C LEU A 219 8.85 -16.98 -12.72
N LEU A 220 9.06 -18.27 -12.44
CA LEU A 220 9.64 -18.74 -11.17
C LEU A 220 11.15 -18.99 -11.24
N HIS A 221 11.65 -19.43 -12.40
CA HIS A 221 13.01 -19.98 -12.52
C HIS A 221 13.93 -19.16 -13.43
N GLU A 222 13.43 -18.51 -14.48
CA GLU A 222 14.29 -17.68 -15.34
C GLU A 222 14.66 -16.40 -14.59
N THR A 223 15.96 -16.07 -14.54
CA THR A 223 16.50 -15.05 -13.64
C THR A 223 15.88 -13.66 -13.83
N ARG A 224 15.64 -13.24 -15.08
CA ARG A 224 15.08 -11.92 -15.42
C ARG A 224 13.59 -11.90 -15.10
N TYR A 225 12.82 -12.88 -15.58
CA TYR A 225 11.38 -12.97 -15.34
C TYR A 225 11.04 -13.22 -13.87
N LYS A 226 11.89 -13.92 -13.12
CA LYS A 226 11.76 -14.08 -11.67
C LYS A 226 11.85 -12.76 -10.92
N GLN A 227 12.74 -11.86 -11.34
CA GLN A 227 12.85 -10.53 -10.74
C GLN A 227 11.66 -9.64 -11.10
N VAL A 228 11.19 -9.72 -12.35
CA VAL A 228 9.94 -9.08 -12.80
C VAL A 228 8.76 -9.58 -11.98
N TRP A 229 8.61 -10.90 -11.84
CA TRP A 229 7.50 -11.53 -11.10
C TRP A 229 7.48 -11.11 -9.63
N ARG A 230 8.63 -11.13 -8.96
CA ARG A 230 8.76 -10.66 -7.57
C ARG A 230 8.33 -9.21 -7.42
N SER A 231 8.80 -8.34 -8.31
CA SER A 231 8.44 -6.93 -8.31
C SER A 231 6.96 -6.70 -8.61
N TYR A 232 6.40 -7.48 -9.54
CA TYR A 232 4.97 -7.47 -9.85
C TYR A 232 4.13 -7.84 -8.63
N MET A 233 4.49 -8.91 -7.92
CA MET A 233 3.82 -9.27 -6.68
C MET A 233 3.94 -8.21 -5.59
N GLU A 234 5.08 -7.51 -5.47
CA GLU A 234 5.21 -6.38 -4.54
C GLU A 234 4.24 -5.25 -4.87
N VAL A 235 4.10 -4.89 -6.16
CA VAL A 235 3.15 -3.85 -6.61
C VAL A 235 1.70 -4.27 -6.34
N ILE A 236 1.32 -5.51 -6.67
CA ILE A 236 -0.04 -6.02 -6.41
C ILE A 236 -0.34 -6.05 -4.90
N ARG A 237 0.62 -6.44 -4.07
CA ARG A 237 0.47 -6.41 -2.60
C ARG A 237 0.27 -4.99 -2.10
N GLN A 238 1.04 -4.02 -2.61
CA GLN A 238 0.87 -2.61 -2.25
C GLN A 238 -0.53 -2.11 -2.62
N GLN A 239 -1.02 -2.44 -3.82
CA GLN A 239 -2.37 -2.04 -4.26
C GLN A 239 -3.48 -2.68 -3.40
N ARG A 240 -3.36 -3.98 -3.10
CA ARG A 240 -4.30 -4.66 -2.18
C ARG A 240 -4.26 -4.06 -0.77
N ARG A 241 -3.07 -3.70 -0.29
CA ARG A 241 -2.93 -3.02 0.99
C ARG A 241 -3.62 -1.67 0.97
N ARG A 242 -3.43 -0.86 -0.07
CA ARG A 242 -4.14 0.42 -0.25
C ARG A 242 -5.65 0.21 -0.27
N GLN A 243 -6.14 -0.78 -1.02
CA GLN A 243 -7.56 -1.13 -1.05
C GLN A 243 -8.09 -1.49 0.35
N HIS A 244 -7.36 -2.32 1.09
CA HIS A 244 -7.74 -2.70 2.45
C HIS A 244 -7.73 -1.52 3.42
N LEU A 245 -6.71 -0.64 3.34
CA LEU A 245 -6.63 0.59 4.12
C LEU A 245 -7.78 1.55 3.80
N TRP A 246 -8.25 1.58 2.54
CA TRP A 246 -9.38 2.41 2.15
C TRP A 246 -10.71 1.92 2.72
N ILE A 247 -10.95 0.60 2.63
CA ILE A 247 -12.14 -0.04 3.19
C ILE A 247 -12.21 0.23 4.70
N TRP A 248 -11.08 0.10 5.40
CA TRP A 248 -11.01 0.29 6.86
C TRP A 248 -10.35 1.61 7.26
N ARG A 249 -10.57 2.67 6.47
CA ARG A 249 -9.87 3.96 6.63
C ARG A 249 -10.06 4.60 8.00
N HIS A 250 -11.25 4.47 8.58
CA HIS A 250 -11.54 5.03 9.90
C HIS A 250 -10.65 4.39 10.97
N GLU A 251 -10.65 3.06 11.05
CA GLU A 251 -9.85 2.30 12.02
C GLU A 251 -8.33 2.54 11.86
N ALA A 252 -7.84 2.51 10.62
CA ALA A 252 -6.44 2.78 10.33
C ALA A 252 -6.05 4.23 10.69
N PHE A 253 -6.96 5.19 10.47
CA PHE A 253 -6.77 6.57 10.86
C PHE A 253 -6.78 6.75 12.38
N MET A 254 -7.63 6.01 13.09
CA MET A 254 -7.68 6.02 14.55
C MET A 254 -6.39 5.53 15.18
N ASP A 255 -5.80 4.46 14.64
CA ASP A 255 -4.48 3.99 15.06
C ASP A 255 -3.40 5.07 14.86
N MET A 256 -3.45 5.76 13.73
CA MET A 256 -2.52 6.86 13.43
C MET A 256 -2.68 8.04 14.39
N LEU A 257 -3.92 8.48 14.66
CA LEU A 257 -4.23 9.55 15.60
C LEU A 257 -3.79 9.19 17.02
N THR A 258 -3.99 7.95 17.43
CA THR A 258 -3.62 7.47 18.77
C THR A 258 -2.10 7.55 18.96
N VAL A 259 -1.31 7.11 17.96
CA VAL A 259 0.16 7.25 18.01
C VAL A 259 0.59 8.71 18.02
N ALA A 260 -0.03 9.56 17.20
CA ALA A 260 0.26 11.00 17.17
C ALA A 260 -0.02 11.66 18.52
N TRP A 261 -1.15 11.34 19.15
CA TRP A 261 -1.53 11.83 20.46
C TRP A 261 -0.56 11.35 21.54
N MET A 262 -0.21 10.05 21.57
CA MET A 262 0.77 9.51 22.53
C MET A 262 2.12 10.24 22.42
N ASN A 263 2.53 10.60 21.20
CA ASN A 263 3.72 11.40 21.00
C ASN A 263 3.59 12.82 21.60
N SER A 264 2.47 13.51 21.34
CA SER A 264 2.20 14.85 21.85
C SER A 264 2.09 14.87 23.37
N ALA A 265 1.28 13.98 23.96
CA ALA A 265 1.16 13.83 25.41
C ALA A 265 2.51 13.50 26.06
N SER A 266 3.32 12.64 25.42
CA SER A 266 4.68 12.36 25.88
C SER A 266 5.59 13.59 25.89
N ARG A 267 5.41 14.57 25.00
CA ARG A 267 6.22 15.80 24.98
C ARG A 267 5.77 16.77 26.08
N SER A 268 4.46 16.86 26.31
CA SER A 268 3.84 17.78 27.27
C SER A 268 3.89 17.29 28.72
N CYS A 269 4.16 16.01 28.96
CA CYS A 269 4.26 15.47 30.33
C CYS A 269 5.44 16.10 31.10
N VAL A 270 5.16 16.87 32.16
CA VAL A 270 6.17 17.63 32.91
C VAL A 270 7.12 16.70 33.67
N ASP A 271 6.61 15.59 34.20
CA ASP A 271 7.38 14.64 34.99
C ASP A 271 8.13 13.63 34.11
N ARG A 272 9.47 13.70 34.16
CA ARG A 272 10.36 12.79 33.43
C ARG A 272 10.25 11.34 33.91
N THR A 273 9.88 11.09 35.16
CA THR A 273 9.77 9.74 35.71
C THR A 273 8.51 9.04 35.20
N GLN A 274 7.35 9.69 35.30
CA GLN A 274 6.09 9.21 34.73
C GLN A 274 6.17 8.99 33.22
N ARG A 275 6.82 9.90 32.50
CA ARG A 275 7.10 9.74 31.06
C ARG A 275 7.87 8.46 30.75
N LYS A 276 8.92 8.14 31.53
CA LYS A 276 9.70 6.90 31.35
C LYS A 276 8.88 5.67 31.67
N THR A 277 8.00 5.72 32.67
CA THR A 277 7.12 4.60 33.05
C THR A 277 6.11 4.31 31.94
N ALA A 278 5.45 5.33 31.40
CA ALA A 278 4.53 5.19 30.28
C ALA A 278 5.19 4.64 29.01
N HIS A 279 6.42 5.04 28.77
CA HIS A 279 7.21 4.56 27.64
C HIS A 279 7.56 3.07 27.73
N ARG A 280 7.50 2.47 28.92
CA ARG A 280 7.69 1.03 29.13
C ARG A 280 6.43 0.21 28.87
N PHE A 281 5.27 0.82 28.65
CA PHE A 281 4.06 0.08 28.34
C PHE A 281 4.21 -0.68 27.01
N ASP A 282 3.74 -1.92 26.99
CA ASP A 282 3.88 -2.81 25.84
C ASP A 282 2.70 -2.67 24.88
N LEU A 283 3.00 -2.26 23.65
CA LEU A 283 2.08 -2.21 22.54
C LEU A 283 2.19 -3.51 21.74
N ARG A 284 1.04 -4.15 21.50
CA ARG A 284 0.93 -5.32 20.62
C ARG A 284 0.60 -4.85 19.20
N ILE A 285 1.45 -5.20 18.25
CA ILE A 285 1.40 -4.78 16.86
C ILE A 285 1.21 -6.01 15.99
N ARG A 286 0.18 -6.01 15.15
CA ARG A 286 -0.16 -7.13 14.27
C ARG A 286 0.62 -7.01 12.96
N GLU A 287 1.02 -8.15 12.38
CA GLU A 287 1.65 -8.20 11.05
C GLU A 287 0.70 -7.73 9.93
N ILE A 288 -0.58 -8.03 10.09
CA ILE A 288 -1.65 -7.72 9.14
C ILE A 288 -2.75 -7.02 9.92
N PRO A 289 -3.25 -5.86 9.46
CA PRO A 289 -4.30 -5.14 10.16
C PRO A 289 -5.59 -5.97 10.16
N LEU A 290 -6.23 -6.10 11.31
CA LEU A 290 -7.51 -6.79 11.45
C LEU A 290 -8.61 -5.74 11.48
N ARG A 291 -9.45 -5.71 10.44
CA ARG A 291 -10.46 -4.65 10.25
C ARG A 291 -9.84 -3.24 10.27
N GLY A 292 -8.62 -3.09 9.74
CA GLY A 292 -7.91 -1.81 9.67
C GLY A 292 -7.04 -1.46 10.88
N THR A 293 -7.22 -2.14 12.02
CA THR A 293 -6.37 -1.90 13.20
C THR A 293 -5.09 -2.73 13.16
N PHE A 294 -3.96 -2.03 13.26
CA PHE A 294 -2.63 -2.58 13.44
C PHE A 294 -2.33 -2.89 14.90
N PHE A 295 -2.93 -2.15 15.82
CA PHE A 295 -2.66 -2.28 17.24
C PHE A 295 -3.75 -3.08 17.94
N ASP A 296 -3.34 -3.94 18.88
CA ASP A 296 -4.26 -4.62 19.78
C ASP A 296 -4.44 -3.79 21.05
N TRP A 297 -5.44 -2.90 21.02
CA TRP A 297 -5.81 -2.01 22.13
C TRP A 297 -6.53 -2.71 23.28
N ALA A 298 -6.76 -4.02 23.20
CA ALA A 298 -7.38 -4.79 24.29
C ALA A 298 -6.51 -4.84 25.56
N ALA A 299 -5.20 -4.56 25.45
CA ALA A 299 -4.37 -4.24 26.60
C ALA A 299 -4.51 -2.73 26.88
N PRO A 300 -5.02 -2.31 28.06
CA PRO A 300 -5.37 -0.93 28.31
C PRO A 300 -4.10 -0.06 28.24
N PRO A 301 -4.03 0.94 27.34
CA PRO A 301 -2.89 1.85 27.30
C PRO A 301 -2.68 2.51 28.67
N PRO A 302 -1.48 3.05 28.96
CA PRO A 302 -1.27 3.77 30.20
C PRO A 302 -2.29 4.91 30.31
N ILE A 303 -2.91 5.10 31.48
CA ILE A 303 -3.91 6.15 31.65
C ILE A 303 -3.19 7.48 31.69
N TRP A 304 -3.42 8.30 30.67
CA TRP A 304 -2.97 9.69 30.65
C TRP A 304 -4.07 10.56 31.25
N ARG A 305 -3.70 11.37 32.25
CA ARG A 305 -4.61 12.27 32.97
C ARG A 305 -4.23 13.70 32.62
N ILE A 306 -5.23 14.54 32.36
CA ILE A 306 -5.05 15.98 32.19
C ILE A 306 -5.52 16.63 33.48
N SER A 307 -4.62 17.32 34.15
CA SER A 307 -4.92 18.08 35.36
C SER A 307 -5.56 19.43 35.02
N PRO A 308 -6.32 20.06 35.94
CA PRO A 308 -6.97 21.36 35.73
C PRO A 308 -6.02 22.48 35.29
N ASP A 309 -4.74 22.39 35.65
CA ASP A 309 -3.65 23.29 35.23
C ASP A 309 -3.13 23.01 33.80
N ARG A 310 -3.81 22.13 33.04
CA ARG A 310 -3.44 21.63 31.70
C ARG A 310 -2.14 20.84 31.65
N SER A 311 -1.62 20.40 32.80
CA SER A 311 -0.45 19.51 32.85
C SER A 311 -0.86 18.05 32.63
N PHE A 312 -0.04 17.31 31.88
CA PHE A 312 -0.28 15.91 31.56
C PHE A 312 0.46 14.99 32.53
N TYR A 313 -0.29 14.11 33.20
CA TYR A 313 0.20 13.07 34.10
C TYR A 313 -0.02 11.68 33.51
N ILE A 314 0.81 10.72 33.91
CA ILE A 314 0.67 9.33 33.50
C ILE A 314 0.66 8.46 34.76
N GLY A 315 -0.50 7.84 35.02
CA GLY A 315 -0.71 6.99 36.19
C GLY A 315 -0.64 5.50 35.85
N PRO A 316 -0.23 4.63 36.78
CA PRO A 316 -0.43 3.20 36.63
C PRO A 316 -1.93 2.88 36.51
N THR A 317 -2.25 1.90 35.67
CA THR A 317 -3.54 1.20 35.74
C THR A 317 -3.54 0.38 37.01
N ASP A 318 -4.19 0.86 38.07
CA ASP A 318 -4.31 0.10 39.30
C ASP A 318 -4.98 -1.26 39.01
N SER A 319 -4.52 -2.31 39.69
CA SER A 319 -4.92 -3.72 39.53
C SER A 319 -6.40 -4.03 39.82
N ALA A 320 -7.24 -3.00 39.99
CA ALA A 320 -8.66 -3.11 40.28
C ALA A 320 -9.57 -2.65 39.12
N GLY A 321 -9.06 -2.07 38.03
CA GLY A 321 -9.90 -1.70 36.87
C GLY A 321 -11.11 -0.80 37.16
N GLN A 322 -11.24 -0.26 38.37
CA GLN A 322 -12.35 0.59 38.75
C GLN A 322 -12.01 2.04 38.40
N LEU A 323 -12.52 2.48 37.25
CA LEU A 323 -13.16 3.79 37.23
C LEU A 323 -14.38 3.65 38.15
N SER A 324 -14.36 4.28 39.32
CA SER A 324 -15.57 4.45 40.10
C SER A 324 -16.58 5.23 39.24
N SER A 325 -17.56 4.47 38.74
CA SER A 325 -18.80 4.86 38.06
C SER A 325 -18.69 5.76 36.83
N VAL A 326 -18.62 5.16 35.63
CA VAL A 326 -19.55 5.45 34.52
C VAL A 326 -19.75 4.15 33.73
N ASP A 327 -21.02 3.85 33.46
CA ASP A 327 -21.60 2.58 33.04
C ASP A 327 -20.94 1.80 31.89
N ASP A 328 -21.09 0.48 32.01
CA ASP A 328 -20.74 -0.58 31.07
C ASP A 328 -21.30 -0.36 29.65
N HIS A 329 -20.45 0.00 28.70
CA HIS A 329 -20.64 -0.36 27.29
C HIS A 329 -19.35 -0.97 26.72
N ALA A 330 -19.49 -2.21 26.26
CA ALA A 330 -18.44 -3.01 25.66
C ALA A 330 -17.88 -2.35 24.39
N GLY A 331 -16.74 -1.66 24.53
CA GLY A 331 -15.96 -1.13 23.43
C GLY A 331 -14.55 -0.83 23.91
N GLY A 332 -13.55 -1.46 23.29
CA GLY A 332 -12.14 -1.21 23.58
C GLY A 332 -11.74 0.21 23.17
N GLY A 333 -11.92 1.17 24.08
CA GLY A 333 -11.54 2.57 23.91
C GLY A 333 -10.43 2.98 24.88
N THR A 334 -9.60 3.93 24.46
CA THR A 334 -8.62 4.58 25.34
C THR A 334 -9.36 5.63 26.15
N SER A 335 -9.63 5.43 27.44
CA SER A 335 -10.39 6.42 28.22
C SER A 335 -9.53 7.65 28.56
N ILE A 336 -9.99 8.86 28.21
CA ILE A 336 -9.40 10.10 28.69
C ILE A 336 -10.20 10.54 29.92
N VAL A 337 -9.52 10.85 31.02
CA VAL A 337 -10.20 11.46 32.17
C VAL A 337 -9.75 12.91 32.26
N VAL A 338 -10.67 13.82 31.95
CA VAL A 338 -10.48 15.27 32.07
C VAL A 338 -11.08 15.71 33.41
N TRP A 339 -10.30 16.38 34.24
CA TRP A 339 -10.79 16.97 35.48
C TRP A 339 -11.04 18.47 35.26
N GLU A 340 -12.30 18.89 35.34
CA GLU A 340 -12.71 20.30 35.40
C GLU A 340 -13.40 20.54 36.75
N ASP A 341 -13.01 21.60 37.46
CA ASP A 341 -13.67 22.09 38.69
C ASP A 341 -13.92 21.02 39.78
N GLY A 342 -12.93 20.17 40.05
CA GLY A 342 -13.00 19.17 41.12
C GLY A 342 -13.96 18.00 40.83
N LYS A 343 -14.50 17.90 39.61
CA LYS A 343 -15.30 16.76 39.15
C LYS A 343 -14.56 16.01 38.04
N ALA A 344 -14.44 14.69 38.19
CA ALA A 344 -13.93 13.83 37.13
C ALA A 344 -14.97 13.78 36.00
N ARG A 345 -14.66 14.38 34.85
CA ARG A 345 -15.35 14.06 33.60
C ARG A 345 -14.55 12.98 32.89
N CYS A 346 -14.96 11.73 33.07
CA CYS A 346 -14.50 10.67 32.18
C CYS A 346 -15.05 10.97 30.79
N THR A 347 -14.20 11.42 29.89
CA THR A 347 -14.48 11.37 28.45
C THR A 347 -13.82 10.09 27.98
N SER A 348 -14.54 8.98 28.08
CA SER A 348 -14.11 7.79 27.35
C SER A 348 -13.84 8.24 25.92
N LEU A 349 -12.61 8.09 25.42
CA LEU A 349 -12.36 8.08 23.99
C LEU A 349 -12.86 6.70 23.51
N SER A 350 -14.15 6.45 23.73
CA SER A 350 -14.94 5.52 22.97
C SER A 350 -15.11 6.20 21.62
N LEU A 351 -14.08 6.07 20.78
CA LEU A 351 -14.04 6.63 19.44
C LEU A 351 -14.98 5.88 18.50
N GLY A 352 -16.26 5.85 18.84
CA GLY A 352 -17.34 5.83 17.86
C GLY A 352 -17.64 7.29 17.54
N LEU A 353 -16.88 7.88 16.62
CA LEU A 353 -17.02 9.30 16.31
C LEU A 353 -18.23 9.54 15.41
N ALA A 354 -19.21 10.31 15.91
CA ALA A 354 -20.01 11.20 15.09
C ALA A 354 -19.15 12.40 14.63
N ASP A 355 -19.49 12.97 13.47
CA ASP A 355 -18.70 13.93 12.67
C ASP A 355 -18.13 15.13 13.45
N ASP A 356 -18.84 15.58 14.47
CA ASP A 356 -18.55 16.74 15.30
C ASP A 356 -17.41 16.51 16.32
N GLN A 357 -17.07 15.25 16.63
CA GLN A 357 -16.03 14.93 17.62
C GLN A 357 -14.62 14.79 17.00
N VAL A 358 -14.51 14.60 15.69
CA VAL A 358 -13.22 14.58 14.95
C VAL A 358 -12.53 15.95 15.04
N THR A 359 -13.33 17.01 14.89
CA THR A 359 -12.89 18.41 14.91
C THR A 359 -12.32 18.78 16.27
N VAL A 360 -12.95 18.34 17.37
CA VAL A 360 -12.47 18.57 18.74
C VAL A 360 -11.13 17.89 19.01
N LEU A 361 -10.93 16.69 18.47
CA LEU A 361 -9.71 15.90 18.65
C LEU A 361 -8.55 16.49 17.85
N LEU A 362 -8.80 16.91 16.60
CA LEU A 362 -7.84 17.64 15.77
C LEU A 362 -7.45 18.99 16.39
N GLN A 363 -8.42 19.74 16.91
CA GLN A 363 -8.16 21.00 17.61
C GLN A 363 -7.31 20.79 18.86
N SER A 364 -7.56 19.70 19.60
CA SER A 364 -6.80 19.34 20.81
C SER A 364 -5.36 18.93 20.48
N ILE A 365 -5.14 18.21 19.38
CA ILE A 365 -3.80 17.87 18.87
C ILE A 365 -3.06 19.13 18.43
N GLN A 366 -3.71 20.02 17.66
CA GLN A 366 -3.12 21.29 17.23
C GLN A 366 -2.78 22.21 18.40
N ASN A 367 -3.64 22.30 19.41
CA ASN A 367 -3.41 23.08 20.62
C ASN A 367 -2.25 22.51 21.46
N ALA A 368 -2.12 21.18 21.54
CA ALA A 368 -0.99 20.52 22.20
C ALA A 368 0.33 20.71 21.44
N GLU A 369 0.30 20.70 20.10
CA GLU A 369 1.46 21.00 19.25
C GLU A 369 1.89 22.48 19.33
N ALA A 370 0.91 23.40 19.34
CA ALA A 370 1.15 24.84 19.51
C ALA A 370 1.76 25.17 20.88
N SER A 371 1.34 24.47 21.93
CA SER A 371 1.88 24.63 23.29
C SER A 371 3.32 24.08 23.43
N ALA A 372 3.77 23.21 22.51
CA ALA A 372 5.05 22.51 22.57
C ALA A 372 6.16 23.13 21.70
N GLN A 373 6.02 24.40 21.27
CA GLN A 373 6.91 25.07 20.30
C GLN A 373 8.41 25.05 20.68
N ARG A 374 9.10 24.02 20.17
CA ARG A 374 10.29 24.08 19.30
C ARG A 374 10.33 22.74 18.54
N VAL A 375 10.48 22.81 17.22
CA VAL A 375 10.48 21.71 16.24
C VAL A 375 9.07 21.23 15.85
N ALA A 376 8.59 21.85 14.77
CA ALA A 376 7.51 21.39 13.91
C ALA A 376 7.85 20.00 13.37
N VAL A 377 7.00 19.02 13.65
CA VAL A 377 6.86 17.81 12.84
C VAL A 377 5.42 17.84 12.37
N PRO A 378 5.16 18.16 11.09
CA PRO A 378 3.80 18.11 10.60
C PRO A 378 3.33 16.64 10.67
N LEU A 379 2.06 16.44 11.06
CA LEU A 379 1.30 15.24 10.71
C LEU A 379 1.73 14.77 9.32
N PRO A 380 1.97 13.47 9.08
CA PRO A 380 2.33 12.99 7.75
C PRO A 380 1.24 13.43 6.75
N LEU A 381 1.58 14.49 6.00
CA LEU A 381 0.78 15.15 4.96
C LEU A 381 -0.69 15.45 5.34
N ILE A 382 -0.89 16.42 6.24
CA ILE A 382 -2.05 17.31 6.17
C ILE A 382 -1.53 18.76 6.18
N GLU A 383 -0.78 19.13 5.15
CA GLU A 383 -0.27 20.49 4.99
C GLU A 383 -1.26 21.27 4.12
N GLN A 384 -2.41 21.69 4.68
CA GLN A 384 -3.16 22.95 4.44
C GLN A 384 -4.42 22.96 5.34
N PRO A 385 -4.88 24.09 5.91
CA PRO A 385 -6.19 24.17 6.56
C PRO A 385 -7.33 23.78 5.60
N HIS A 386 -7.18 24.09 4.31
CA HIS A 386 -8.07 23.56 3.26
C HIS A 386 -8.00 22.04 3.09
N ALA A 387 -6.89 21.37 3.40
CA ALA A 387 -6.80 19.92 3.33
C ALA A 387 -7.56 19.24 4.47
N LEU A 388 -7.68 19.89 5.64
CA LEU A 388 -8.57 19.43 6.72
C LEU A 388 -10.04 19.61 6.35
N ASP A 389 -10.41 20.73 5.73
CA ASP A 389 -11.77 20.94 5.22
C ASP A 389 -12.11 20.00 4.06
N THR A 390 -11.15 19.73 3.17
CA THR A 390 -11.30 18.75 2.09
C THR A 390 -11.35 17.32 2.63
N MET A 391 -10.57 17.01 3.69
CA MET A 391 -10.64 15.74 4.41
C MET A 391 -11.98 15.58 5.12
N HIS A 392 -12.54 16.64 5.71
CA HIS A 392 -13.87 16.68 6.30
C HIS A 392 -14.95 16.46 5.23
N GLN A 393 -14.87 17.15 4.07
CA GLN A 393 -15.80 16.94 2.95
C GLN A 393 -15.68 15.56 2.28
N GLN A 394 -14.48 14.98 2.20
CA GLN A 394 -14.26 13.60 1.73
C GLN A 394 -14.62 12.55 2.79
N TRP A 395 -14.63 12.91 4.07
CA TRP A 395 -15.11 12.07 5.19
C TRP A 395 -16.63 11.99 5.20
N CYS A 396 -17.30 13.13 5.08
CA CYS A 396 -18.75 13.29 5.13
C CYS A 396 -19.42 12.99 3.78
N GLY A 397 -18.93 11.99 3.03
CA GLY A 397 -19.40 11.70 1.67
C GLY A 397 -20.92 11.86 1.51
N SER A 398 -21.30 12.64 0.49
CA SER A 398 -22.65 12.74 -0.09
C SER A 398 -23.40 11.42 -0.16
#